data_AF-A0A6C0BIF6-F1
#
_entry.id   AF-A0A6C0BIF6-F1
#
_cell.length_a   1.000
_cell.length_b   1.000
_cell.length_c   1.000
_cell.angle_alpha   90.00
_cell.angle_beta   90.00
_cell.angle_gamma   90.00
#
_symmetry.space_group_name_H-M   'P 1'
#
loop_
_entity.id
_entity.type
_entity.pdbx_description
1 polymer ?
#
loop_
_entity_poly.entity_id
_entity_poly.type
_entity_poly.pdbx_seq_one_letter_code
_entity_poly.pdbx_strand_id
1 'polypeptide(L)'
;MASSTPLDQWKALANYHEIQLSIAKKNIHELENPPLTQDQMKERILAMERGLAYKLDWKIALQKGLLENMQNILNEDTYRAYLAIDVGEDATEEAEERSQKFKAYLGPFGGLTWQLFVLQIIKNLHDSGGFWRRGTFVDTFEDTWLWCDEVAWNVGMKILEEEAR
;
A
#
# COMPACT_ATOMS: atom_id res chain seq x y z
N MET A 1 41.89 -0.22 28.22
CA MET A 1 41.15 -0.02 26.96
C MET A 1 41.54 -1.17 26.03
N ALA A 2 40.62 -2.08 25.71
CA ALA A 2 40.93 -3.18 24.80
C ALA A 2 40.97 -2.65 23.36
N SER A 3 42.12 -2.73 22.71
CA SER A 3 42.28 -2.39 21.28
C SER A 3 41.58 -3.47 20.43
N SER A 4 40.74 -3.06 19.47
CA SER A 4 40.12 -3.98 18.52
C SER A 4 41.19 -4.75 17.74
N THR A 5 41.03 -6.07 17.62
CA THR A 5 41.99 -6.88 16.87
C THR A 5 41.86 -6.58 15.37
N PRO A 6 42.90 -6.82 14.55
CA PRO A 6 42.79 -6.73 13.10
C PRO A 6 41.62 -7.59 12.55
N LEU A 7 41.35 -8.75 13.16
CA LEU A 7 40.22 -9.60 12.79
C LEU A 7 38.86 -8.92 13.04
N ASP A 8 38.70 -8.24 14.17
CA ASP A 8 37.45 -7.51 14.49
C ASP A 8 37.24 -6.35 13.51
N GLN A 9 38.32 -5.68 13.10
CA GLN A 9 38.26 -4.61 12.09
C GLN A 9 37.85 -5.15 10.72
N TRP A 10 38.40 -6.30 10.29
CA TRP A 10 38.00 -6.94 9.03
C TRP A 10 36.56 -7.45 9.05
N LYS A 11 36.08 -8.00 10.18
CA LYS A 11 34.66 -8.41 10.33
C LYS A 11 33.72 -7.21 10.24
N ALA A 12 34.06 -6.10 10.90
CA ALA A 12 33.27 -4.87 10.80
C ALA A 12 33.23 -4.32 9.37
N LEU A 13 34.35 -4.38 8.65
CA LEU A 13 34.42 -3.95 7.25
C LEU A 13 33.60 -4.87 6.32
N ALA A 14 33.66 -6.18 6.52
CA ALA A 14 32.83 -7.13 5.77
C ALA A 14 31.34 -6.84 5.96
N ASN A 15 30.89 -6.70 7.22
CA ASN A 15 29.51 -6.34 7.54
C ASN A 15 29.09 -4.99 6.93
N TYR A 16 29.97 -3.98 6.97
CA TYR A 16 29.72 -2.69 6.32
C TYR A 16 29.47 -2.87 4.81
N HIS A 17 30.29 -3.65 4.12
CA HIS A 17 30.11 -3.90 2.68
C HIS A 17 28.86 -4.72 2.36
N GLU A 18 28.49 -5.69 3.20
CA GLU A 18 27.22 -6.42 3.07
C GLU A 18 26.01 -5.47 3.17
N ILE A 19 26.03 -4.54 4.13
CA ILE A 19 25.00 -3.50 4.27
C ILE A 19 24.95 -2.61 3.03
N GLN A 20 26.10 -2.12 2.55
CA GLN A 20 26.15 -1.28 1.34
C GLN A 20 25.64 -2.00 0.10
N LEU A 21 25.99 -3.29 -0.06
CA LEU A 21 25.48 -4.11 -1.16
C LEU A 21 23.96 -4.28 -1.08
N SER A 22 23.43 -4.50 0.13
CA SER A 22 21.99 -4.60 0.36
C SER A 22 21.27 -3.30 -0.01
N ILE A 23 21.83 -2.15 0.38
CA ILE A 23 21.29 -0.82 0.03
C ILE A 23 21.31 -0.62 -1.49
N ALA A 24 22.43 -0.92 -2.15
CA ALA A 24 22.55 -0.76 -3.60
C ALA A 24 21.55 -1.63 -4.36
N LYS A 25 21.37 -2.90 -3.93
CA LYS A 25 20.35 -3.80 -4.50
C LYS A 25 18.94 -3.25 -4.34
N LYS A 26 18.61 -2.73 -3.15
CA LYS A 26 17.31 -2.09 -2.89
C LYS A 26 17.08 -0.90 -3.82
N ASN A 27 18.07 -0.02 -3.95
CA ASN A 27 17.96 1.16 -4.82
C ASN A 27 17.79 0.79 -6.30
N ILE A 28 18.51 -0.23 -6.79
CA ILE A 28 18.34 -0.73 -8.16
C ILE A 28 16.91 -1.23 -8.35
N HIS A 29 16.40 -2.04 -7.43
CA HIS A 29 15.04 -2.57 -7.51
C HIS A 29 13.98 -1.45 -7.54
N GLU A 30 14.14 -0.40 -6.71
CA GLU A 30 13.25 0.77 -6.71
C GLU A 30 13.32 1.57 -8.01
N LEU A 31 14.51 1.72 -8.61
CA LEU A 31 14.70 2.40 -9.89
C LEU A 31 14.11 1.62 -11.07
N GLU A 32 14.18 0.28 -11.02
CA GLU A 32 13.56 -0.61 -12.01
C GLU A 32 12.04 -0.63 -11.88
N ASN A 33 11.51 -0.29 -10.70
CA ASN A 33 10.09 -0.35 -10.36
C ASN A 33 9.61 0.98 -9.78
N PRO A 34 9.67 2.08 -10.57
CA PRO A 34 9.29 3.39 -10.07
C PRO A 34 7.79 3.41 -9.72
N PRO A 35 7.39 4.24 -8.74
CA PRO A 35 5.99 4.51 -8.47
C PRO A 35 5.25 4.96 -9.73
N LEU A 36 4.00 4.52 -9.85
CA LEU A 36 3.08 4.93 -10.89
C LEU A 36 2.76 6.42 -10.76
N THR A 37 2.56 7.07 -11.91
CA THR A 37 1.94 8.39 -11.96
C THR A 37 0.45 8.29 -11.63
N GLN A 38 -0.16 9.41 -11.22
CA GLN A 38 -1.61 9.50 -11.02
C GLN A 38 -2.39 9.04 -12.26
N ASP A 39 -1.96 9.45 -13.46
CA ASP A 39 -2.62 9.04 -14.71
C ASP A 39 -2.51 7.53 -14.94
N GLN A 40 -1.35 6.92 -14.68
CA GLN A 40 -1.18 5.46 -14.80
C GLN A 40 -2.08 4.71 -13.82
N MET A 41 -2.26 5.22 -12.60
CA MET A 41 -3.19 4.62 -11.64
C MET A 41 -4.65 4.78 -12.11
N LYS A 42 -5.05 5.96 -12.59
CA LYS A 42 -6.39 6.21 -13.14
C LYS A 42 -6.69 5.32 -14.35
N GLU A 43 -5.73 5.14 -15.25
CA GLU A 43 -5.84 4.22 -16.39
C GLU A 43 -6.06 2.78 -15.94
N ARG A 44 -5.33 2.32 -14.91
CA ARG A 44 -5.51 0.99 -14.32
C ARG A 44 -6.89 0.82 -13.70
N ILE A 45 -7.40 1.82 -12.98
CA ILE A 45 -8.77 1.79 -12.43
C ILE A 45 -9.80 1.73 -13.56
N LEU A 46 -9.65 2.57 -14.58
CA LEU A 46 -10.56 2.59 -15.72
C LEU A 46 -10.54 1.26 -16.51
N ALA A 47 -9.43 0.52 -16.48
CA ALA A 47 -9.32 -0.81 -17.07
C ALA A 47 -10.01 -1.91 -16.25
N MET A 48 -10.34 -1.67 -14.99
CA MET A 48 -11.13 -2.59 -14.16
C MET A 48 -12.58 -2.70 -14.66
N GLU A 49 -13.14 -1.59 -15.16
CA GLU A 49 -14.48 -1.55 -15.75
C GLU A 49 -14.46 -2.12 -17.19
N ARG A 50 -15.10 -3.29 -17.34
CA ARG A 50 -15.19 -4.02 -18.62
C ARG A 50 -16.45 -3.67 -19.41
N GLY A 51 -17.48 -3.14 -18.75
CA GLY A 51 -18.73 -2.68 -19.34
C GLY A 51 -18.56 -1.33 -20.03
N LEU A 52 -18.64 -1.33 -21.37
CA LEU A 52 -18.55 -0.09 -22.17
C LEU A 52 -19.54 0.99 -21.74
N ALA A 53 -20.76 0.60 -21.33
CA ALA A 53 -21.80 1.51 -20.89
C ALA A 53 -21.43 2.27 -19.60
N TYR A 54 -20.54 1.70 -18.78
CA TYR A 54 -20.25 2.20 -17.43
C TYR A 54 -18.87 2.82 -17.32
N LYS A 55 -18.01 2.55 -18.30
CA LYS A 55 -16.68 3.16 -18.41
C LYS A 55 -16.69 4.69 -18.43
N LEU A 56 -17.76 5.30 -18.98
CA LEU A 56 -17.92 6.75 -18.95
C LEU A 56 -18.20 7.27 -17.53
N ASP A 57 -19.08 6.61 -16.79
CA ASP A 57 -19.41 6.99 -15.41
C ASP A 57 -18.17 6.87 -14.51
N TRP A 58 -17.38 5.80 -14.68
CA TRP A 58 -16.09 5.63 -14.00
C TRP A 58 -15.07 6.71 -14.36
N LYS A 59 -14.99 7.11 -15.63
CA LYS A 59 -14.14 8.22 -16.05
C LYS A 59 -14.54 9.53 -15.35
N ILE A 60 -15.85 9.77 -15.20
CA ILE A 60 -16.36 10.93 -14.48
C ILE A 60 -16.01 10.83 -12.99
N ALA A 61 -16.17 9.67 -12.35
CA ALA A 61 -15.80 9.46 -10.95
C ALA A 61 -14.30 9.72 -10.70
N LEU A 62 -13.42 9.26 -11.60
CA LEU A 62 -11.99 9.54 -11.55
C LEU A 62 -11.64 11.03 -11.75
N GLN A 63 -12.42 11.75 -12.57
CA GLN A 63 -12.29 13.21 -12.69
C GLN A 63 -12.78 13.96 -11.46
N LYS A 64 -13.70 13.37 -10.70
CA LYS A 64 -14.26 13.91 -9.45
C LYS A 64 -13.45 13.54 -8.21
N GLY A 65 -12.33 12.84 -8.36
CA GLY A 65 -11.40 12.62 -7.25
C GLY A 65 -11.47 11.25 -6.59
N LEU A 66 -12.07 10.23 -7.22
CA LEU A 66 -12.17 8.88 -6.62
C LEU A 66 -10.81 8.34 -6.14
N LEU A 67 -9.77 8.43 -6.96
CA LEU A 67 -8.45 7.93 -6.59
C LEU A 67 -7.85 8.75 -5.45
N GLU A 68 -7.97 10.08 -5.53
CA GLU A 68 -7.47 11.01 -4.53
C GLU A 68 -8.17 10.79 -3.18
N ASN A 69 -9.49 10.61 -3.18
CA ASN A 69 -10.27 10.32 -1.98
C ASN A 69 -9.87 8.98 -1.36
N MET A 70 -9.71 7.92 -2.18
CA MET A 70 -9.21 6.63 -1.70
C MET A 70 -7.80 6.74 -1.11
N GLN A 71 -6.91 7.51 -1.74
CA GLN A 71 -5.56 7.76 -1.21
C GLN A 71 -5.59 8.58 0.08
N ASN A 72 -6.54 9.53 0.21
CA ASN A 72 -6.72 10.32 1.41
C ASN A 72 -7.25 9.47 2.58
N ILE A 73 -8.20 8.58 2.32
CA ILE A 73 -8.69 7.60 3.31
C ILE A 73 -7.55 6.68 3.75
N LEU A 74 -6.78 6.18 2.78
CA LEU A 74 -5.70 5.23 3.02
C LEU A 74 -4.38 5.91 3.38
N ASN A 75 -4.38 7.21 3.68
CA ASN A 75 -3.16 8.00 3.83
C ASN A 75 -2.27 7.53 5.00
N GLU A 76 -1.33 8.39 5.39
CA GLU A 76 -0.32 8.07 6.39
C GLU A 76 -0.87 7.49 7.70
N ASP A 77 -2.06 7.90 8.17
CA ASP A 77 -2.64 7.37 9.41
C ASP A 77 -3.11 5.93 9.25
N THR A 78 -3.79 5.60 8.15
CA THR A 78 -4.20 4.24 7.81
C THR A 78 -2.99 3.34 7.52
N TYR A 79 -2.00 3.85 6.78
CA TYR A 79 -0.74 3.15 6.55
C TYR A 79 -0.02 2.84 7.87
N ARG A 80 0.09 3.83 8.78
CA ARG A 80 0.68 3.63 10.10
C ARG A 80 -0.13 2.64 10.93
N ALA A 81 -1.45 2.74 10.89
CA ALA A 81 -2.33 1.84 11.63
C ALA A 81 -2.16 0.40 11.16
N TYR A 82 -2.05 0.12 9.85
CA TYR A 82 -1.74 -1.24 9.35
C TYR A 82 -0.43 -1.80 9.90
N LEU A 83 0.61 -0.95 10.02
CA LEU A 83 1.92 -1.37 10.51
C LEU A 83 1.99 -1.46 12.04
N ALA A 84 1.15 -0.73 12.74
CA ALA A 84 1.13 -0.66 14.20
C ALA A 84 0.15 -1.65 14.85
N ILE A 85 -0.52 -2.50 14.07
CA ILE A 85 -1.41 -3.54 14.61
C ILE A 85 -0.62 -4.42 15.58
N ASP A 86 -1.10 -4.47 16.82
CA ASP A 86 -0.58 -5.31 17.89
C ASP A 86 0.87 -4.97 18.33
N VAL A 87 1.41 -3.79 17.97
CA VAL A 87 2.76 -3.35 18.35
C VAL A 87 2.70 -2.35 19.52
N GLY A 88 3.00 -2.80 20.74
CA GLY A 88 3.03 -2.02 21.97
C GLY A 88 3.92 -2.66 23.03
N GLU A 89 3.96 -2.12 24.27
CA GLU A 89 4.78 -2.69 25.37
C GLU A 89 4.43 -4.15 25.70
N ASP A 90 3.24 -4.62 25.29
CA ASP A 90 2.74 -5.99 25.46
C ASP A 90 2.66 -6.78 24.13
N ALA A 91 3.37 -6.36 23.07
CA ALA A 91 3.36 -7.08 21.79
C ALA A 91 3.89 -8.51 21.94
N THR A 92 3.15 -9.48 21.41
CA THR A 92 3.62 -10.86 21.31
C THR A 92 4.60 -11.02 20.14
N GLU A 93 5.44 -12.06 20.17
CA GLU A 93 6.33 -12.39 19.03
C GLU A 93 5.54 -12.59 17.72
N GLU A 94 4.32 -13.14 17.82
CA GLU A 94 3.39 -13.30 16.70
C GLU A 94 2.91 -11.95 16.12
N ALA A 95 2.68 -10.96 16.98
CA ALA A 95 2.30 -9.61 16.56
C ALA A 95 3.45 -8.89 15.83
N GLU A 96 4.68 -9.02 16.33
CA GLU A 96 5.86 -8.48 15.66
C GLU A 96 6.09 -9.14 14.30
N GLU A 97 5.97 -10.47 14.21
CA GLU A 97 6.08 -11.19 12.93
C GLU A 97 5.03 -10.70 11.93
N ARG A 98 3.78 -10.55 12.36
CA ARG A 98 2.68 -10.04 11.54
C ARG A 98 2.96 -8.62 11.03
N SER A 99 3.40 -7.71 11.90
CA SER A 99 3.75 -6.34 11.52
C SER A 99 4.89 -6.30 10.49
N GLN A 100 5.93 -7.12 10.66
CA GLN A 100 7.02 -7.21 9.69
C GLN A 100 6.55 -7.73 8.34
N LYS A 101 5.65 -8.73 8.31
CA LYS A 101 5.03 -9.22 7.06
C LYS A 101 4.24 -8.14 6.34
N PHE A 102 3.41 -7.40 7.07
CA PHE A 102 2.62 -6.30 6.50
C PHE A 102 3.54 -5.19 5.96
N LYS A 103 4.60 -4.85 6.69
CA LYS A 103 5.62 -3.89 6.24
C LYS A 103 6.34 -4.34 4.97
N ALA A 104 6.69 -5.62 4.88
CA ALA A 104 7.32 -6.18 3.69
C ALA A 104 6.38 -6.14 2.48
N TYR A 105 5.09 -6.44 2.67
CA TYR A 105 4.09 -6.43 1.61
C TYR A 105 3.73 -5.02 1.12
N LEU A 106 3.44 -4.11 2.05
CA LEU A 106 3.07 -2.73 1.72
C LEU A 106 4.24 -1.94 1.15
N GLY A 107 5.47 -2.23 1.59
CA GLY A 107 6.66 -1.46 1.26
C GLY A 107 6.55 0.00 1.73
N PRO A 108 7.39 0.91 1.21
CA PRO A 108 7.37 2.30 1.64
C PRO A 108 6.08 3.01 1.24
N PHE A 109 5.57 3.87 2.11
CA PHE A 109 4.43 4.75 1.81
C PHE A 109 4.70 5.55 0.53
N GLY A 110 3.71 5.58 -0.37
CA GLY A 110 3.83 6.21 -1.69
C GLY A 110 4.68 5.45 -2.71
N GLY A 111 5.32 4.33 -2.32
CA GLY A 111 6.05 3.45 -3.23
C GLY A 111 5.13 2.65 -4.16
N LEU A 112 5.72 1.96 -5.14
CA LEU A 112 4.96 1.16 -6.10
C LEU A 112 4.10 0.08 -5.42
N THR A 113 4.66 -0.66 -4.46
CA THR A 113 3.94 -1.71 -3.71
C THR A 113 2.71 -1.15 -2.99
N TRP A 114 2.87 0.01 -2.33
CA TRP A 114 1.77 0.72 -1.69
C TRP A 114 0.70 1.15 -2.70
N GLN A 115 1.10 1.72 -3.84
CA GLN A 115 0.15 2.12 -4.89
C GLN A 115 -0.57 0.92 -5.51
N LEU A 116 0.10 -0.21 -5.70
CA LEU A 116 -0.51 -1.46 -6.17
C LEU A 116 -1.50 -2.00 -5.14
N PHE A 117 -1.19 -1.88 -3.85
CA PHE A 117 -2.11 -2.23 -2.77
C PHE A 117 -3.38 -1.36 -2.78
N VAL A 118 -3.24 -0.04 -2.92
CA VAL A 118 -4.39 0.88 -3.10
C VAL A 118 -5.25 0.47 -4.31
N LEU A 119 -4.62 0.14 -5.44
CA LEU A 119 -5.34 -0.33 -6.62
C LEU A 119 -6.04 -1.68 -6.38
N GLN A 120 -5.46 -2.57 -5.58
CA GLN A 120 -6.05 -3.84 -5.20
C GLN A 120 -7.28 -3.64 -4.31
N ILE A 121 -7.26 -2.69 -3.38
CA ILE A 121 -8.44 -2.31 -2.58
C ILE A 121 -9.55 -1.82 -3.51
N ILE A 122 -9.25 -0.87 -4.40
CA ILE A 122 -10.24 -0.32 -5.36
C ILE A 122 -10.82 -1.44 -6.23
N LYS A 123 -9.98 -2.37 -6.69
CA LYS A 123 -10.41 -3.53 -7.47
C LYS A 123 -11.36 -4.44 -6.68
N ASN A 124 -11.03 -4.76 -5.43
CA ASN A 124 -11.88 -5.61 -4.59
C ASN A 124 -13.22 -4.94 -4.28
N LEU A 125 -13.23 -3.62 -4.05
CA LEU A 125 -14.45 -2.83 -3.91
C LEU A 125 -15.27 -2.81 -5.21
N HIS A 126 -14.62 -2.67 -6.36
CA HIS A 126 -15.29 -2.75 -7.66
C HIS A 126 -15.96 -4.12 -7.85
N ASP A 127 -15.23 -5.20 -7.65
CA ASP A 127 -15.69 -6.57 -7.91
C ASP A 127 -16.78 -7.03 -6.92
N SER A 128 -16.77 -6.49 -5.69
CA SER A 128 -17.80 -6.77 -4.67
C SER A 128 -19.03 -5.86 -4.76
N GLY A 129 -19.04 -4.89 -5.67
CA GLY A 129 -20.11 -3.89 -5.77
C GLY A 129 -20.11 -2.85 -4.64
N GLY A 130 -18.96 -2.62 -4.01
CA GLY A 130 -18.77 -1.65 -2.93
C GLY A 130 -18.90 -0.18 -3.35
N PHE A 131 -18.92 0.11 -4.65
CA PHE A 131 -19.23 1.45 -5.16
C PHE A 131 -20.73 1.62 -5.32
N TRP A 132 -21.32 2.49 -4.49
CA TRP A 132 -22.74 2.82 -4.64
C TRP A 132 -22.98 3.50 -6.00
N ARG A 133 -24.11 3.16 -6.62
CA ARG A 133 -24.47 3.66 -7.94
C ARG A 133 -25.92 4.10 -8.00
N ARG A 134 -26.15 5.27 -8.62
CA ARG A 134 -27.49 5.78 -8.93
C ARG A 134 -27.52 6.47 -10.29
N GLY A 135 -28.04 5.77 -11.30
CA GLY A 135 -28.00 6.25 -12.68
C GLY A 135 -26.56 6.34 -13.19
N THR A 136 -26.14 7.54 -13.59
CA THR A 136 -24.77 7.84 -14.06
C THR A 136 -23.82 8.24 -12.93
N PHE A 137 -24.30 8.27 -11.69
CA PHE A 137 -23.45 8.53 -10.53
C PHE A 137 -22.80 7.25 -10.03
N VAL A 138 -21.47 7.27 -9.92
CA VAL A 138 -20.64 6.30 -9.22
C VAL A 138 -20.02 7.03 -8.03
N ASP A 139 -20.11 6.42 -6.84
CA ASP A 139 -19.51 6.95 -5.63
C ASP A 139 -17.99 7.17 -5.81
N THR A 140 -17.51 8.27 -5.27
CA THR A 140 -16.10 8.68 -5.31
C THR A 140 -15.42 8.47 -3.96
N PHE A 141 -16.07 7.83 -2.98
CA PHE A 141 -15.55 7.69 -1.61
C PHE A 141 -15.19 9.06 -1.01
N GLU A 142 -15.93 10.10 -1.39
CA GLU A 142 -15.77 11.42 -0.78
C GLU A 142 -16.21 11.30 0.69
N ASP A 143 -15.34 11.68 1.62
CA ASP A 143 -15.46 11.55 3.09
C ASP A 143 -16.56 12.44 3.70
N THR A 144 -17.71 12.48 3.04
CA THR A 144 -18.95 13.15 3.45
C THR A 144 -20.02 12.14 3.85
N TRP A 145 -19.81 10.85 3.54
CA TRP A 145 -20.69 9.75 3.90
C TRP A 145 -19.95 8.86 4.90
N LEU A 146 -20.39 8.87 6.15
CA LEU A 146 -19.89 8.02 7.24
C LEU A 146 -19.72 6.57 6.74
N TRP A 147 -18.55 5.95 7.01
CA TRP A 147 -18.17 4.53 6.81
C TRP A 147 -17.32 4.19 5.56
N CYS A 148 -17.02 5.15 4.68
CA CYS A 148 -16.14 4.91 3.52
C CYS A 148 -14.71 4.49 3.93
N ASP A 149 -14.22 5.03 5.04
CA ASP A 149 -12.95 4.70 5.68
C ASP A 149 -12.94 3.27 6.25
N GLU A 150 -13.97 2.89 7.00
CA GLU A 150 -14.12 1.54 7.56
C GLU A 150 -14.18 0.47 6.46
N VAL A 151 -14.89 0.75 5.36
CA VAL A 151 -15.00 -0.18 4.22
C VAL A 151 -13.66 -0.35 3.51
N ALA A 152 -12.96 0.75 3.22
CA ALA A 152 -11.63 0.69 2.61
C ALA A 152 -10.61 -0.02 3.52
N TRP A 153 -10.66 0.27 4.82
CA TRP A 153 -9.85 -0.36 5.85
C TRP A 153 -10.06 -1.88 5.90
N ASN A 154 -11.31 -2.33 6.00
CA ASN A 154 -11.64 -3.75 6.12
C ASN A 154 -11.18 -4.55 4.89
N VAL A 155 -11.31 -3.99 3.69
CA VAL A 155 -10.80 -4.62 2.47
C VAL A 155 -9.26 -4.69 2.49
N GLY A 156 -8.58 -3.62 2.92
CA GLY A 156 -7.12 -3.63 3.04
C GLY A 156 -6.61 -4.64 4.06
N MET A 157 -7.23 -4.72 5.24
CA MET A 157 -6.92 -5.74 6.25
C MET A 157 -7.06 -7.15 5.70
N LYS A 158 -8.16 -7.44 5.01
CA LYS A 158 -8.38 -8.75 4.41
C LYS A 158 -7.29 -9.12 3.42
N ILE A 159 -6.90 -8.19 2.54
CA ILE A 159 -5.81 -8.40 1.57
C ILE A 159 -4.51 -8.74 2.33
N LEU A 160 -4.18 -7.98 3.37
CA LEU A 160 -2.98 -8.22 4.16
C LEU A 160 -3.00 -9.59 4.86
N GLU A 161 -4.13 -10.01 5.41
CA GLU A 161 -4.27 -11.32 6.09
C GLU A 161 -4.24 -12.53 5.13
N GLU A 162 -4.64 -12.33 3.88
CA GLU A 162 -4.66 -13.38 2.85
C GLU A 162 -3.33 -13.48 2.10
N GLU A 163 -2.73 -12.35 1.73
CA GLU A 163 -1.62 -12.27 0.78
C GLU A 163 -0.25 -12.02 1.44
N ALA A 164 -0.20 -11.47 2.66
CA ALA A 164 1.07 -11.24 3.38
C ALA A 164 1.51 -12.43 4.24
N ARG A 165 1.09 -13.66 3.92
CA ARG A 165 1.35 -14.88 4.74
C ARG A 165 2.79 -15.39 4.67
#